data_AF-A0A1X0QGR9-F1
#
_entry.id   AF-A0A1X0QGR9-F1
#
_cell.length_a   1.000
_cell.length_b   1.000
_cell.length_c   1.000
_cell.angle_alpha   90.00
_cell.angle_beta   90.00
_cell.angle_gamma   90.00
#
_symmetry.space_group_name_H-M   'P 1'
#
loop_
_entity.id
_entity.type
_entity.pdbx_description
1 polymer ?
#
loop_
_entity_poly.entity_id
_entity_poly.type
_entity_poly.pdbx_seq_one_letter_code
_entity_poly.pdbx_strand_id
1 'polypeptide(L)' 'MSRHLNEIDKALIKEDLNNGLSCNQVATKRGFARSTIQKYCNLFKSDMLNSRKYGSRRIS' A
#
# COMPACT_ATOMS: atom_id res chain seq x y z
N MET A 1 -2.33 2.16 21.08
CA MET A 1 -3.58 2.34 20.31
C MET A 1 -3.27 2.26 18.82
N SER A 2 -3.65 1.18 18.15
CA SER A 2 -3.51 1.04 16.69
C SER A 2 -4.66 1.80 16.03
N ARG A 3 -4.44 3.05 15.61
CA ARG A 3 -5.41 3.77 14.77
C ARG A 3 -5.54 3.01 13.46
N HIS A 4 -6.71 2.42 13.23
CA HIS A 4 -7.05 1.80 11.95
C HIS A 4 -7.11 2.92 10.91
N LEU A 5 -6.45 2.75 9.77
CA LEU A 5 -6.53 3.72 8.66
C LEU A 5 -7.89 3.59 7.99
N ASN A 6 -8.56 4.72 7.76
CA ASN A 6 -9.83 4.73 7.03
C ASN A 6 -9.58 4.42 5.54
N GLU A 7 -10.63 4.08 4.80
CA GLU A 7 -10.51 3.75 3.38
C GLU A 7 -9.95 4.91 2.55
N ILE A 8 -10.29 6.15 2.93
CA ILE A 8 -9.73 7.37 2.33
C ILE A 8 -8.21 7.41 2.55
N ASP A 9 -7.74 7.17 3.78
CA ASP A 9 -6.30 7.18 4.07
C ASP A 9 -5.56 6.10 3.29
N LYS A 10 -6.16 4.91 3.16
CA LYS A 10 -5.60 3.82 2.36
C LYS A 10 -5.48 4.21 0.88
N ALA A 11 -6.51 4.84 0.31
CA ALA A 11 -6.48 5.30 -1.08
C ALA A 11 -5.40 6.36 -1.30
N LEU A 12 -5.29 7.31 -0.37
CA LEU A 12 -4.28 8.37 -0.38
C LEU A 12 -2.85 7.83 -0.27
N ILE A 13 -2.61 6.84 0.60
CA ILE A 13 -1.30 6.16 0.70
C ILE A 13 -0.99 5.42 -0.60
N LYS A 14 -1.97 4.74 -1.20
CA LYS A 14 -1.79 4.03 -2.48
C LYS A 14 -1.45 4.98 -3.62
N GLU A 15 -2.10 6.14 -3.68
CA GLU A 15 -1.81 7.20 -4.65
C GLU A 15 -0.38 7.73 -4.48
N ASP A 16 0.04 8.04 -3.25
CA ASP A 16 1.40 8.50 -3.00
C ASP A 16 2.45 7.45 -3.42
N LEU A 17 2.20 6.17 -3.13
CA LEU A 17 3.08 5.08 -3.58
C LEU A 17 3.11 4.97 -5.12
N ASN A 18 1.96 5.13 -5.80
CA ASN A 18 1.89 5.15 -7.27
C ASN A 18 2.63 6.35 -7.88
N ASN A 19 2.68 7.48 -7.17
CA ASN A 19 3.47 8.65 -7.53
C ASN A 19 4.98 8.44 -7.29
N GLY A 20 5.42 7.26 -6.85
CA GLY A 20 6.82 6.91 -6.65
C GLY A 20 7.39 7.33 -5.29
N LEU A 21 6.55 7.78 -4.34
CA LEU A 21 7.01 8.11 -3.00
C LEU A 21 7.40 6.84 -2.24
N SER A 22 8.48 6.92 -1.47
CA SER A 22 8.88 5.85 -0.54
C SER A 22 7.97 5.83 0.69
N CYS A 23 7.82 4.66 1.32
CA CYS A 23 6.99 4.51 2.54
C CYS A 23 7.39 5.50 3.66
N ASN A 24 8.67 5.91 3.73
CA ASN A 24 9.14 6.92 4.68
C ASN A 24 8.58 8.32 4.32
N GLN A 25 8.64 8.70 3.04
CA GLN A 25 8.09 9.98 2.58
C GLN A 25 6.57 10.03 2.76
N VAL A 26 5.87 8.91 2.51
CA VAL A 26 4.42 8.83 2.73
C VAL A 26 4.08 8.97 4.22
N ALA A 27 4.85 8.32 5.11
CA ALA A 27 4.68 8.46 6.56
C ALA A 27 4.83 9.91 7.03
N THR A 28 5.86 10.60 6.55
CA THR A 28 6.09 12.01 6.86
C THR A 28 4.99 12.90 6.28
N LYS A 29 4.61 12.70 5.00
CA LYS A 29 3.61 13.51 4.30
C LYS A 29 2.22 13.39 4.92
N ARG A 30 1.83 12.19 5.33
CA ARG A 30 0.50 11.89 5.89
C ARG A 30 0.45 11.97 7.42
N GLY A 31 1.59 12.15 8.08
CA GLY A 31 1.67 12.22 9.55
C GLY A 31 1.38 10.89 10.25
N PHE A 32 1.55 9.77 9.57
CA PHE A 32 1.33 8.44 10.16
C PHE A 32 2.62 7.84 10.69
N ALA A 33 2.50 6.98 11.70
CA ALA A 33 3.63 6.20 12.19
C ALA A 33 4.20 5.33 11.06
N ARG A 34 5.54 5.31 10.98
CA ARG A 34 6.27 4.53 9.97
C ARG A 34 5.86 3.06 9.98
N SER A 35 5.67 2.46 11.16
CA SER A 35 5.24 1.07 11.32
C SER A 35 3.86 0.80 10.72
N THR A 36 2.94 1.76 10.80
CA THR A 36 1.63 1.69 10.17
C THR A 36 1.77 1.72 8.65
N ILE A 37 2.46 2.72 8.08
CA ILE A 37 2.66 2.80 6.63
C ILE A 37 3.39 1.58 6.07
N GLN A 38 4.39 1.07 6.78
CA GLN A 38 5.13 -0.14 6.38
C GLN A 38 4.21 -1.35 6.22
N LYS A 39 3.27 -1.56 7.16
CA LYS A 39 2.27 -2.63 7.07
C LYS A 39 1.42 -2.49 5.81
N TYR A 40 0.92 -1.30 5.52
CA TYR A 40 0.07 -1.07 4.34
C TYR A 40 0.85 -1.11 3.03
N CYS A 41 2.07 -0.58 2.98
CA CYS A 41 2.98 -0.75 1.85
C CYS A 41 3.17 -2.24 1.51
N ASN A 42 3.40 -3.09 2.51
CA ASN A 42 3.53 -4.53 2.31
C ASN A 42 2.20 -5.15 1.83
N LEU A 43 1.08 -4.74 2.41
CA LEU A 43 -0.26 -5.19 2.01
C LEU A 43 -0.55 -4.87 0.54
N PHE A 44 -0.28 -3.63 0.09
CA PHE A 44 -0.48 -3.21 -1.29
C PHE A 44 0.46 -3.93 -2.27
N LYS A 45 1.71 -4.20 -1.87
CA LYS A 45 2.64 -5.02 -2.67
C LYS A 45 2.13 -6.45 -2.83
N SER A 46 1.60 -7.06 -1.76
CA SER A 46 1.00 -8.40 -1.80
C SER A 46 -0.24 -8.45 -2.69
N ASP A 47 -1.08 -7.42 -2.65
CA ASP A 47 -2.28 -7.29 -3.50
C ASP A 47 -1.90 -7.19 -4.99
N MET A 48 -0.90 -6.35 -5.32
CA MET A 48 -0.36 -6.26 -6.69
C MET A 48 0.30 -7.57 -7.18
N LEU A 49 0.96 -8.31 -6.30
CA LEU A 49 1.56 -9.60 -6.64
C LEU A 49 0.50 -10.68 -6.88
N ASN A 50 -0.61 -10.64 -6.15
CA ASN A 50 -1.73 -11.55 -6.36
C ASN A 50 -2.53 -11.23 -7.63
N SER A 51 -2.72 -9.95 -7.99
CA SER A 51 -3.40 -9.60 -9.25
C SER A 51 -2.60 -10.03 -10.48
N ARG A 52 -1.26 -10.01 -10.41
CA ARG A 52 -0.40 -10.49 -11.49
C ARG A 52 -0.38 -12.02 -11.61
N LYS A 53 -0.62 -12.76 -10.52
CA LYS A 53 -0.73 -14.23 -10.55
C LYS A 53 -2.07 -14.74 -11.10
N TYR A 54 -3.14 -13.96 -11.04
CA TYR A 54 -4.45 -14.37 -11.56
C TYR A 54 -4.64 -14.18 -13.07
N GLY A 55 -3.69 -13.53 -13.77
CA GLY A 55 -3.71 -13.37 -15.22
C GLY A 55 -2.91 -14.42 -16.01
N SER A 56 -2.26 -15.38 -15.34
CA SER A 56 -1.45 -16.42 -15.99
C SER A 56 -1.97 -17.82 -15.71
N ARG A 57 -3.27 -18.04 -15.92
CA ARG A 57 -3.75 -19.37 -16.32
C ARG A 57 -3.68 -19.42 -17.84
N ARG A 58 -2.50 -19.77 -18.36
CA ARG A 58 -2.41 -20.36 -19.70
C ARG A 58 -3.23 -21.64 -19.63
N ILE A 59 -4.42 -21.60 -20.20
CA ILE A 59 -5.21 -22.78 -20.49
C ILE A 59 -4.59 -23.34 -21.77
N SER A 60 -3.77 -24.37 -21.61
CA SER A 60 -3.34 -25.29 -22.67
C SER A 60 -4.27 -26.48 -22.70
#